data_AF-A0A4U6D043-F1
#
_entry.id   AF-A0A4U6D043-F1
#
_cell.length_a   1.000
_cell.length_b   1.000
_cell.length_c   1.000
_cell.angle_alpha   90.00
_cell.angle_beta   90.00
_cell.angle_gamma   90.00
#
_symmetry.space_group_name_H-M   'P 1'
#
loop_
_entity.id
_entity.type
_entity.pdbx_description
1 polymer ?
#
loop_
_entity_poly.entity_id
_entity_poly.type
_entity_poly.pdbx_seq_one_letter_code
_entity_poly.pdbx_strand_id
1 'polypeptide(L)'
;MIRKIISIIGGYATFVVTSLALFKLSGQKPHADPTLLFMIFSVIYGAIFSFTAGVVTQLISGTKDVKLNYILAFIIAGFAAFSMFKSDGNHWTQILAMLVFAPASVLGGLYFTKKYKQ
;
A
#
# COMPACT_ATOMS: atom_id res chain seq x y z
N MET A 1 -5.49 18.78 -12.53
CA MET A 1 -6.24 17.57 -12.12
C MET A 1 -5.56 16.28 -12.59
N ILE A 2 -5.19 16.14 -13.87
CA ILE A 2 -4.49 14.97 -14.43
C ILE A 2 -3.29 14.50 -13.58
N ARG A 3 -2.38 15.42 -13.20
CA ARG A 3 -1.20 15.09 -12.36
C ARG A 3 -1.57 14.43 -11.02
N LYS A 4 -2.68 14.85 -10.39
CA LYS A 4 -3.15 14.27 -9.12
C LYS A 4 -3.65 12.84 -9.34
N ILE A 5 -4.38 12.60 -10.43
CA ILE A 5 -4.85 11.25 -10.80
C ILE A 5 -3.64 10.33 -11.06
N ILE A 6 -2.68 10.78 -11.88
CA ILE A 6 -1.45 10.03 -12.16
C ILE A 6 -0.69 9.71 -10.87
N SER A 7 -0.67 10.62 -9.90
CA SER A 7 0.02 10.39 -8.62
C SER A 7 -0.61 9.29 -7.77
N ILE A 8 -1.94 9.20 -7.76
CA ILE A 8 -2.67 8.14 -7.06
C ILE A 8 -2.45 6.80 -7.77
N ILE A 9 -2.58 6.78 -9.10
CA ILE A 9 -2.33 5.59 -9.91
C ILE A 9 -0.89 5.11 -9.71
N GLY A 10 0.09 6.01 -9.74
CA GLY A 10 1.51 5.70 -9.55
C GLY A 10 1.78 5.05 -8.19
N GLY A 11 1.29 5.66 -7.11
CA GLY A 11 1.45 5.09 -5.77
C GLY A 11 0.73 3.74 -5.62
N TYR A 12 -0.52 3.63 -6.07
CA TYR A 12 -1.26 2.38 -6.01
C TYR A 12 -0.57 1.27 -6.83
N ALA A 13 -0.08 1.59 -8.03
CA ALA A 13 0.67 0.66 -8.85
C ALA A 13 1.97 0.20 -8.17
N THR A 14 2.71 1.11 -7.51
CA THR A 14 3.90 0.74 -6.71
C THR A 14 3.55 -0.31 -5.65
N PHE A 15 2.47 -0.12 -4.91
CA PHE A 15 2.03 -1.06 -3.88
C PHE A 15 1.53 -2.39 -4.46
N VAL A 16 0.69 -2.36 -5.49
CA VAL A 16 0.10 -3.57 -6.08
C VAL A 16 1.15 -4.42 -6.81
N VAL A 17 1.99 -3.81 -7.63
CA VAL A 17 3.00 -4.56 -8.41
C VAL A 17 3.97 -5.28 -7.48
N THR A 18 4.43 -4.61 -6.43
CA THR A 18 5.37 -5.20 -5.46
C THR A 18 4.71 -6.27 -4.61
N SER A 19 3.45 -6.07 -4.20
CA SER A 19 2.66 -7.11 -3.52
C SER A 19 2.45 -8.34 -4.39
N LEU A 20 2.08 -8.16 -5.66
CA LEU A 20 1.92 -9.26 -6.61
C LEU A 20 3.25 -9.98 -6.86
N ALA A 21 4.36 -9.25 -6.94
CA ALA A 21 5.69 -9.83 -7.07
C ALA A 21 6.02 -10.72 -5.87
N LEU A 22 5.77 -10.26 -4.63
CA LEU A 22 5.99 -11.06 -3.42
C LEU A 22 5.27 -12.42 -3.49
N PHE A 23 3.97 -12.43 -3.80
CA PHE A 23 3.20 -13.67 -3.85
C PHE A 23 3.57 -14.57 -5.04
N LYS A 24 3.81 -13.98 -6.21
CA LYS A 24 4.20 -14.76 -7.41
C LYS A 24 5.59 -15.40 -7.25
N LEU A 25 6.56 -14.66 -6.70
CA LEU A 25 7.94 -15.14 -6.56
C LEU A 25 8.09 -16.13 -5.39
N SER A 26 7.31 -15.96 -4.33
CA SER A 26 7.32 -16.91 -3.20
C SER A 26 6.50 -18.18 -3.44
N GLY A 27 5.55 -18.14 -4.39
CA GLY A 27 4.56 -19.20 -4.58
C GLY A 27 3.48 -19.25 -3.48
N GLN A 28 3.53 -18.37 -2.48
CA GLN A 28 2.51 -18.31 -1.42
C GLN A 28 1.19 -17.79 -1.99
N LYS A 29 0.10 -18.51 -1.75
CA LYS A 29 -1.25 -18.05 -2.09
C LYS A 29 -1.69 -16.97 -1.09
N PRO A 30 -2.19 -15.79 -1.54
CA PRO A 30 -2.57 -14.68 -0.65
C PRO A 30 -3.66 -14.99 0.38
N HIS A 31 -4.50 -16.00 0.13
CA HIS A 31 -5.61 -16.41 1.00
C HIS A 31 -5.38 -17.76 1.68
N ALA A 32 -4.22 -18.38 1.46
CA ALA A 32 -3.83 -19.57 2.21
C ALA A 32 -3.20 -19.18 3.54
N ASP A 33 -3.22 -20.11 4.48
CA ASP A 33 -2.53 -19.96 5.75
C ASP A 33 -1.02 -19.75 5.51
N PRO A 34 -0.47 -18.63 5.99
CA PRO A 34 0.96 -18.39 5.89
C PRO A 34 1.69 -19.07 7.06
N THR A 35 2.97 -19.38 6.86
CA THR A 35 3.85 -19.61 8.00
C THR A 35 4.07 -18.28 8.74
N LEU A 36 4.34 -18.35 10.05
CA LEU A 36 4.62 -17.16 10.85
C LEU A 36 5.77 -16.33 10.27
N LEU A 37 6.84 -17.01 9.82
CA LEU A 37 8.00 -16.36 9.23
C LEU A 37 7.63 -15.60 7.94
N PHE A 38 6.82 -16.22 7.07
CA PHE A 38 6.36 -15.57 5.84
C PHE A 38 5.45 -14.37 6.14
N MET A 39 4.59 -14.48 7.16
CA MET A 39 3.74 -13.38 7.62
C MET A 39 4.58 -12.19 8.09
N ILE A 40 5.55 -12.41 8.98
CA ILE A 40 6.43 -11.34 9.49
C ILE A 40 7.19 -10.67 8.34
N PHE A 41 7.77 -11.47 7.43
CA PHE A 41 8.46 -10.94 6.26
C PHE A 41 7.53 -10.10 5.39
N SER A 42 6.31 -10.58 5.13
CA SER A 42 5.32 -9.89 4.31
C SER A 42 4.87 -8.57 4.94
N VAL A 43 4.76 -8.51 6.27
CA VAL A 43 4.45 -7.26 6.99
C VAL A 43 5.56 -6.23 6.75
N ILE A 44 6.83 -6.61 6.94
CA ILE A 44 7.96 -5.69 6.77
C ILE A 44 8.05 -5.25 5.31
N TYR A 45 8.03 -6.20 4.38
CA TYR A 45 8.08 -5.95 2.94
C TYR A 45 6.94 -5.03 2.50
N GLY A 46 5.70 -5.38 2.84
CA GLY A 46 4.51 -4.60 2.48
C GLY A 46 4.50 -3.21 3.10
N ALA A 47 4.98 -3.04 4.34
CA ALA A 47 5.10 -1.73 4.97
C ALA A 47 6.11 -0.84 4.25
N ILE A 48 7.28 -1.37 3.86
CA ILE A 48 8.30 -0.63 3.11
C ILE A 48 7.76 -0.16 1.76
N PHE A 49 7.12 -1.07 1.00
CA PHE A 49 6.60 -0.71 -0.33
C PHE A 49 5.35 0.16 -0.26
N SER A 50 4.52 0.02 0.77
CA SER A 50 3.39 0.93 0.99
C SER A 50 3.85 2.33 1.38
N PHE A 51 4.86 2.44 2.24
CA PHE A 51 5.51 3.72 2.54
C PHE A 51 6.09 4.34 1.27
N THR A 52 6.79 3.55 0.45
CA THR A 52 7.34 3.99 -0.83
C THR A 52 6.24 4.44 -1.80
N ALA A 53 5.11 3.74 -1.87
CA ALA A 53 3.94 4.17 -2.64
C ALA A 53 3.44 5.55 -2.20
N GLY A 54 3.41 5.80 -0.89
CA GLY A 54 3.10 7.10 -0.33
C GLY A 54 4.06 8.22 -0.78
N VAL A 55 5.37 7.93 -0.76
CA VAL A 55 6.41 8.84 -1.26
C VAL A 55 6.22 9.12 -2.75
N VAL A 56 5.97 8.08 -3.55
CA VAL A 56 5.75 8.19 -5.01
C VAL A 56 4.53 9.05 -5.30
N THR A 57 3.41 8.86 -4.58
CA THR A 57 2.24 9.72 -4.72
C THR A 57 2.56 11.18 -4.43
N GLN A 58 3.30 11.45 -3.34
CA GLN A 58 3.65 12.82 -3.01
C GLN A 58 4.57 13.46 -4.07
N LEU A 59 5.60 12.72 -4.50
CA LEU A 59 6.58 13.12 -5.51
C LEU A 59 5.91 13.46 -6.85
N ILE A 60 5.04 12.58 -7.34
CA ILE A 60 4.30 12.81 -8.59
C ILE A 60 3.31 13.95 -8.43
N SER A 61 2.61 14.05 -7.28
CA SER A 61 1.57 15.07 -7.10
C SER A 61 2.12 16.50 -7.08
N GLY A 62 3.33 16.70 -6.55
CA GLY A 62 3.92 18.02 -6.31
C GLY A 62 3.15 18.89 -5.31
N THR A 63 2.29 18.28 -4.48
CA THR A 63 1.49 19.01 -3.48
C THR A 63 2.24 19.18 -2.16
N LYS A 64 1.81 20.12 -1.31
CA LYS A 64 2.37 20.36 0.04
C LYS A 64 1.50 19.80 1.17
N ASP A 65 0.42 19.10 0.83
CA ASP A 65 -0.48 18.42 1.75
C ASP A 65 -0.52 16.93 1.45
N VAL A 66 -1.07 16.14 2.39
CA VAL A 66 -1.15 14.67 2.28
C VAL A 66 -2.54 14.18 1.91
N LYS A 67 -3.40 15.04 1.34
CA LYS A 67 -4.78 14.66 1.00
C LYS A 67 -4.82 13.50 -0.01
N LEU A 68 -3.91 13.51 -0.98
CA LEU A 68 -3.84 12.45 -1.99
C LEU A 68 -3.36 11.12 -1.39
N ASN A 69 -2.54 11.15 -0.34
CA ASN A 69 -2.12 9.95 0.37
C ASN A 69 -3.27 9.34 1.19
N TYR A 70 -4.16 10.16 1.75
CA TYR A 70 -5.39 9.65 2.37
C TYR A 70 -6.31 8.99 1.34
N ILE A 71 -6.41 9.55 0.13
CA ILE A 71 -7.16 8.92 -0.97
C ILE A 71 -6.50 7.60 -1.37
N LEU A 72 -5.17 7.56 -1.51
CA LEU A 72 -4.43 6.32 -1.76
C LEU A 72 -4.69 5.27 -0.67
N ALA A 73 -4.59 5.65 0.60
CA ALA A 73 -4.84 4.78 1.73
C ALA A 73 -6.28 4.23 1.73
N PHE A 74 -7.26 5.08 1.41
CA PHE A 74 -8.65 4.68 1.24
C PHE A 74 -8.82 3.68 0.10
N ILE A 75 -8.12 3.86 -1.02
CA ILE A 75 -8.14 2.91 -2.15
C ILE A 75 -7.54 1.56 -1.74
N ILE A 76 -6.39 1.56 -1.07
CA ILE A 76 -5.74 0.33 -0.56
C ILE A 76 -6.68 -0.41 0.40
N ALA A 77 -7.22 0.30 1.40
CA ALA A 77 -8.13 -0.27 2.37
C ALA A 77 -9.45 -0.73 1.72
N GLY A 78 -9.99 0.04 0.77
CA GLY A 78 -11.22 -0.27 0.06
C GLY A 78 -11.09 -1.54 -0.80
N PHE A 79 -9.99 -1.68 -1.55
CA PHE A 79 -9.73 -2.92 -2.29
C PHE A 79 -9.47 -4.11 -1.37
N ALA A 80 -8.80 -3.90 -0.23
CA ALA A 80 -8.60 -4.94 0.77
C ALA A 80 -9.92 -5.40 1.39
N ALA A 81 -10.80 -4.46 1.77
CA ALA A 81 -12.14 -4.76 2.27
C ALA A 81 -12.97 -5.50 1.21
N PHE A 82 -12.99 -5.02 -0.03
CA PHE A 82 -13.67 -5.69 -1.13
C PHE A 82 -13.12 -7.10 -1.37
N SER A 83 -11.80 -7.28 -1.34
CA SER A 83 -11.16 -8.58 -1.45
C SER A 83 -11.55 -9.51 -0.31
N MET A 84 -11.66 -9.00 0.91
CA MET A 84 -12.05 -9.78 2.09
C MET A 84 -13.47 -10.34 1.96
N PHE A 85 -14.42 -9.55 1.43
CA PHE A 85 -15.79 -10.02 1.18
C PHE A 85 -15.92 -11.03 0.04
N LYS A 86 -14.94 -11.08 -0.88
CA LYS A 86 -14.99 -11.93 -2.08
C LYS A 86 -14.14 -13.20 -1.98
N SER A 87 -13.12 -13.20 -1.14
CA SER A 87 -12.22 -14.34 -0.99
C SER A 87 -12.74 -15.32 0.05
N ASP A 88 -12.76 -16.60 -0.27
CA ASP A 88 -12.83 -17.66 0.74
C ASP A 88 -11.41 -17.95 1.28
N GLY A 89 -11.28 -18.27 2.57
CA GLY A 89 -10.01 -18.64 3.20
C GLY A 89 -9.49 -17.62 4.22
N ASN A 90 -8.18 -17.57 4.42
CA ASN A 90 -7.55 -16.73 5.43
C ASN A 90 -7.44 -15.27 4.96
N HIS A 91 -7.86 -14.33 5.81
CA HIS A 91 -7.93 -12.89 5.49
C HIS A 91 -6.74 -12.06 5.99
N TRP A 92 -5.64 -12.70 6.39
CA TRP A 92 -4.49 -12.00 6.98
C TRP A 92 -3.94 -10.90 6.07
N THR A 93 -3.86 -11.12 4.76
CA THR A 93 -3.35 -10.12 3.81
C THR A 93 -4.24 -8.88 3.72
N GLN A 94 -5.56 -9.07 3.75
CA GLN A 94 -6.52 -7.96 3.74
C GLN A 94 -6.49 -7.17 5.04
N ILE A 95 -6.39 -7.86 6.18
CA ILE A 95 -6.26 -7.21 7.49
C ILE A 95 -4.98 -6.36 7.54
N LEU A 96 -3.85 -6.91 7.08
CA LEU A 96 -2.59 -6.16 6.99
C LEU A 96 -2.68 -4.97 6.04
N ALA A 97 -3.35 -5.12 4.90
CA ALA A 97 -3.55 -4.03 3.96
C ALA A 97 -4.34 -2.87 4.56
N MET A 98 -5.38 -3.17 5.33
CA MET A 98 -6.20 -2.15 6.00
C MET A 98 -5.50 -1.51 7.20
N LEU A 99 -4.89 -2.31 8.08
CA LEU A 99 -4.39 -1.84 9.38
C LEU A 99 -2.93 -1.41 9.37
N VAL A 100 -2.13 -1.90 8.42
CA VAL A 100 -0.69 -1.63 8.37
C VAL A 100 -0.32 -0.87 7.10
N PHE A 101 -0.68 -1.40 5.93
CA PHE A 101 -0.19 -0.84 4.67
C PHE A 101 -0.87 0.48 4.32
N ALA A 102 -2.21 0.59 4.44
CA ALA A 102 -2.89 1.85 4.20
C ALA A 102 -2.34 3.00 5.08
N PRO A 103 -2.21 2.86 6.42
CA PRO A 103 -1.52 3.86 7.25
C PRO A 103 -0.07 4.13 6.84
N ALA A 104 0.70 3.10 6.50
CA ALA A 104 2.09 3.26 6.07
C ALA A 104 2.23 4.15 4.80
N SER A 105 1.29 4.06 3.85
CA SER A 105 1.28 4.95 2.68
C SER A 105 1.02 6.42 3.02
N VAL A 106 0.29 6.70 4.10
CA VAL A 106 0.12 8.07 4.61
C VAL A 106 1.42 8.56 5.24
N LEU A 107 2.08 7.72 6.03
CA LEU A 107 3.36 8.03 6.65
C LEU A 107 4.44 8.35 5.61
N GLY A 108 4.47 7.62 4.49
CA GLY A 108 5.36 7.91 3.36
C GLY A 108 5.16 9.31 2.76
N GLY A 109 3.90 9.70 2.56
CA GLY A 109 3.56 11.05 2.12
C GLY A 109 3.98 12.12 3.12
N LEU A 110 3.68 11.91 4.41
CA LEU A 110 4.04 12.84 5.49
C LEU A 110 5.56 13.06 5.57
N TYR A 111 6.35 11.99 5.44
CA TYR A 111 7.80 12.06 5.42
C TYR A 111 8.31 12.93 4.27
N PHE A 112 7.80 12.69 3.06
CA PHE A 112 8.19 13.47 1.89
C PHE A 112 7.78 14.94 2.02
N THR A 113 6.53 15.23 2.41
CA THR A 113 6.03 16.59 2.56
C THR A 113 6.80 17.39 3.62
N LYS A 114 7.22 16.76 4.73
CA LYS A 114 8.05 17.43 5.75
C LYS A 114 9.44 17.76 5.23
N LYS A 115 10.05 16.86 4.46
CA LYS A 115 11.40 17.03 3.92
C LYS A 115 11.50 18.14 2.85
N TYR A 116 10.46 18.31 2.04
CA TYR A 116 10.43 19.28 0.93
C TYR A 116 9.57 20.54 1.23
N LYS A 117 9.26 20.78 2.52
CA LYS A 117 8.65 22.03 2.99
C LYS A 117 9.67 23.11 3.35
N GLN A 118 10.96 22.78 3.29
CA GLN A 118 12.06 23.76 3.29
C GLN A 118 12.21 24.36 1.88
#